data_AF-A0A101E950-F1
#
_entry.id   AF-A0A101E950-F1
#
_cell.length_a   1.000
_cell.length_b   1.000
_cell.length_c   1.000
_cell.angle_alpha   90.00
_cell.angle_beta   90.00
_cell.angle_gamma   90.00
#
_symmetry.space_group_name_H-M   'P 1'
#
loop_
_entity.id
_entity.type
_entity.pdbx_description
1 polymer ?
#
loop_
_entity_poly.entity_id
_entity_poly.type
_entity_poly.pdbx_seq_one_letter_code
_entity_poly.pdbx_strand_id
1 'polypeptide(L)'
;MELKGIKIGFAITGSHCTVKKVIKEIDNLINEGAEITPIFSNSIQKTDSRFGKACNLINKIINKTSKKPIMSIIEAEPIGPKKLFDIMIIAPCSGNTLAKLANGITDTPVLMAAKAHLRNNKPLVLGISTNDGLSVNAKNLGLVLNMKNIYIVPFGQDNPKEKINSLVSHMNLIPDTIKEALKGRQLQPILREYKVI
;
A
#
# COMPACT_ATOMS: atom_id res chain seq x y z
N MET A 1 16.63 7.13 -10.19
CA MET A 1 16.90 5.73 -9.85
C MET A 1 15.90 4.89 -10.63
N GLU A 2 16.38 4.04 -11.52
CA GLU A 2 15.55 3.04 -12.20
C GLU A 2 15.20 1.92 -11.20
N LEU A 3 14.00 1.35 -11.30
CA LEU A 3 13.53 0.27 -10.42
C LEU A 3 13.83 -1.13 -10.98
N LYS A 4 14.71 -1.21 -11.97
CA LYS A 4 15.07 -2.44 -12.66
C LYS A 4 15.60 -3.51 -11.68
N GLY A 5 14.94 -4.66 -11.65
CA GLY A 5 15.30 -5.79 -10.78
C GLY A 5 14.95 -5.63 -9.31
N ILE A 6 14.34 -4.50 -8.90
CA ILE A 6 13.87 -4.31 -7.52
C ILE A 6 12.66 -5.22 -7.28
N LYS A 7 12.71 -6.02 -6.22
CA LYS A 7 11.60 -6.92 -5.84
C LYS A 7 10.62 -6.19 -4.93
N ILE A 8 9.40 -5.96 -5.42
CA ILE A 8 8.35 -5.21 -4.73
C ILE A 8 7.23 -6.15 -4.29
N GLY A 9 7.00 -6.22 -2.98
CA GLY A 9 5.77 -6.78 -2.43
C GLY A 9 4.65 -5.75 -2.51
N PHE A 10 3.68 -5.93 -3.42
CA PHE A 10 2.62 -4.95 -3.64
C PHE A 10 1.31 -5.42 -3.01
N ALA A 11 1.03 -4.92 -1.82
CA ALA A 11 -0.14 -5.26 -1.04
C ALA A 11 -1.33 -4.34 -1.34
N ILE A 12 -2.50 -4.96 -1.54
CA ILE A 12 -3.74 -4.28 -1.88
C ILE A 12 -4.79 -4.60 -0.82
N THR A 13 -5.31 -3.54 -0.20
CA THR A 13 -6.38 -3.64 0.80
C THR A 13 -7.68 -3.04 0.29
N GLY A 14 -8.69 -2.90 1.17
CA GLY A 14 -9.95 -2.23 0.85
C GLY A 14 -9.77 -0.78 0.41
N SER A 15 -10.88 -0.05 0.23
CA SER A 15 -10.93 1.26 -0.45
C SER A 15 -10.92 1.16 -1.99
N HIS A 16 -11.92 0.41 -2.49
CA HIS A 16 -12.12 0.04 -3.89
C HIS A 16 -12.11 1.21 -4.89
N CYS A 17 -12.50 2.42 -4.47
CA CYS A 17 -12.49 3.61 -5.34
C CYS A 17 -11.08 4.00 -5.82
N THR A 18 -10.04 3.66 -5.05
CA THR A 18 -8.64 4.00 -5.37
C THR A 18 -7.88 2.90 -6.12
N VAL A 19 -8.48 1.70 -6.24
CA VAL A 19 -7.83 0.55 -6.88
C VAL A 19 -7.47 0.81 -8.35
N LYS A 20 -8.32 1.53 -9.10
CA LYS A 20 -8.01 1.89 -10.49
C LYS A 20 -6.73 2.72 -10.61
N LYS A 21 -6.51 3.67 -9.69
CA LYS A 21 -5.31 4.50 -9.65
C LYS A 21 -4.08 3.63 -9.33
N VAL A 22 -4.22 2.72 -8.37
CA VAL A 22 -3.16 1.79 -7.99
C VAL A 22 -2.75 0.85 -9.14
N ILE A 23 -3.69 0.32 -9.91
CA ILE A 23 -3.37 -0.54 -11.07
C ILE A 23 -2.51 0.21 -12.09
N LYS A 24 -2.77 1.51 -12.32
CA LYS A 24 -1.93 2.33 -13.20
C LYS A 24 -0.49 2.42 -12.68
N GLU A 25 -0.32 2.55 -11.37
CA GLU A 25 1.02 2.62 -10.78
C GLU A 25 1.75 1.29 -10.80
N ILE A 26 1.03 0.16 -10.71
CA ILE A 26 1.62 -1.17 -10.97
C ILE A 26 2.21 -1.21 -12.39
N ASP A 27 1.49 -0.69 -13.39
CA ASP A 27 1.99 -0.62 -14.77
C ASP A 27 3.25 0.26 -14.86
N ASN A 28 3.25 1.44 -14.22
CA ASN A 28 4.43 2.32 -14.18
C ASN A 28 5.65 1.63 -13.56
N LEU A 29 5.47 0.93 -12.44
CA LEU A 29 6.55 0.21 -11.76
C LEU A 29 7.11 -0.94 -12.63
N ILE A 30 6.24 -1.69 -13.31
CA ILE A 30 6.67 -2.74 -14.26
C ILE A 30 7.44 -2.14 -15.43
N ASN A 31 6.98 -1.01 -15.98
CA ASN A 31 7.66 -0.31 -17.07
C ASN A 31 9.05 0.20 -16.67
N GLU A 32 9.26 0.53 -15.39
CA GLU A 32 10.59 0.85 -14.83
C GLU A 32 11.45 -0.40 -14.51
N GLY A 33 10.95 -1.60 -14.80
CA GLY A 33 11.66 -2.87 -14.65
C GLY A 33 11.56 -3.54 -13.28
N ALA A 34 10.62 -3.12 -12.43
CA ALA A 34 10.43 -3.72 -11.11
C ALA A 34 9.75 -5.10 -11.20
N GLU A 35 10.13 -6.01 -10.30
CA GLU A 35 9.48 -7.31 -10.15
C GLU A 35 8.41 -7.25 -9.06
N ILE A 36 7.14 -7.33 -9.46
CA ILE A 36 6.01 -7.14 -8.53
C ILE A 36 5.40 -8.47 -8.13
N THR A 37 5.35 -8.75 -6.83
CA THR A 37 4.54 -9.85 -6.27
C THR A 37 3.31 -9.28 -5.58
N PRO A 38 2.09 -9.57 -6.08
CA PRO A 38 0.86 -9.04 -5.48
C PRO A 38 0.51 -9.77 -4.18
N ILE A 39 0.01 -9.01 -3.20
CA ILE A 39 -0.43 -9.52 -1.89
C ILE A 39 -1.84 -9.01 -1.64
N PHE A 40 -2.80 -9.90 -1.45
CA PHE A 40 -4.22 -9.52 -1.34
C PHE A 40 -4.75 -9.68 0.09
N SER A 41 -5.38 -8.64 0.61
CA SER A 41 -6.16 -8.75 1.85
C SER A 41 -7.42 -9.60 1.66
N ASN A 42 -7.93 -10.18 2.74
CA ASN A 42 -9.19 -10.94 2.73
C ASN A 42 -10.38 -10.12 2.19
N SER A 43 -10.40 -8.80 2.43
CA SER A 43 -11.49 -7.92 1.95
C SER A 43 -11.50 -7.84 0.42
N ILE A 44 -10.34 -7.66 -0.22
CA ILE A 44 -10.27 -7.63 -1.69
C ILE A 44 -10.62 -8.98 -2.32
N GLN A 45 -10.36 -10.08 -1.62
CA GLN A 45 -10.67 -11.42 -2.11
C GLN A 45 -12.17 -11.75 -2.08
N LYS A 46 -12.92 -11.18 -1.14
CA LYS A 46 -14.30 -11.60 -0.84
C LYS A 46 -15.36 -10.56 -1.19
N THR A 47 -14.98 -9.31 -1.42
CA THR A 47 -15.93 -8.21 -1.59
C THR A 47 -16.07 -7.83 -3.06
N ASP A 48 -17.19 -8.23 -3.68
CA ASP A 48 -17.65 -7.59 -4.90
C ASP A 48 -18.07 -6.15 -4.60
N SER A 49 -17.68 -5.23 -5.48
CA SER A 49 -17.97 -3.80 -5.29
C SER A 49 -18.69 -3.24 -6.50
N ARG A 50 -19.26 -2.04 -6.35
CA ARG A 50 -19.79 -1.27 -7.49
C ARG A 50 -18.74 -1.01 -8.60
N PHE A 51 -17.46 -1.24 -8.32
CA PHE A 51 -16.35 -1.06 -9.27
C PHE A 51 -15.98 -2.36 -10.01
N GLY A 52 -16.66 -3.48 -9.72
CA GLY A 52 -16.46 -4.76 -10.37
C GLY A 52 -16.31 -5.92 -9.39
N LYS A 53 -16.24 -7.13 -9.96
CA LYS A 53 -16.05 -8.37 -9.20
C LYS A 53 -14.62 -8.49 -8.66
N ALA A 54 -14.49 -9.01 -7.45
CA ALA A 54 -13.21 -9.27 -6.79
C ALA A 54 -12.29 -10.15 -7.65
N CYS A 55 -12.84 -11.23 -8.22
CA CYS A 55 -12.09 -12.16 -9.07
C CYS A 55 -11.50 -11.48 -10.32
N ASN A 56 -12.24 -10.57 -10.96
CA ASN A 56 -11.78 -9.86 -12.15
C ASN A 56 -10.60 -8.95 -11.84
N LEU A 57 -10.66 -8.25 -10.70
CA LEU A 57 -9.58 -7.40 -10.22
C LEU A 57 -8.31 -8.22 -9.96
N ILE A 58 -8.45 -9.32 -9.21
CA ILE A 58 -7.33 -10.21 -8.86
C ILE A 58 -6.68 -10.78 -10.13
N ASN A 59 -7.48 -11.35 -11.03
CA ASN A 59 -6.99 -11.93 -12.28
C ASN A 59 -6.28 -10.87 -13.15
N LYS A 60 -6.83 -9.66 -13.22
CA LYS A 60 -6.20 -8.56 -13.95
C LYS A 60 -4.81 -8.23 -13.41
N ILE A 61 -4.65 -8.21 -12.09
CA ILE A 61 -3.35 -7.92 -11.46
C ILE A 61 -2.39 -9.08 -11.64
N ILE A 62 -2.83 -10.32 -11.44
CA ILE A 62 -2.00 -11.53 -11.64
C ILE A 62 -1.47 -11.57 -13.08
N ASN A 63 -2.32 -11.32 -14.07
CA ASN A 63 -1.91 -11.32 -15.47
C ASN A 63 -0.87 -10.24 -15.78
N LYS A 64 -0.99 -9.06 -15.15
CA LYS A 64 -0.03 -7.97 -15.31
C LYS A 64 1.32 -8.29 -14.67
N THR A 65 1.31 -8.81 -13.44
CA THR A 65 2.54 -9.06 -12.70
C THR A 65 3.23 -10.36 -13.09
N SER A 66 2.50 -11.32 -13.67
CA SER A 66 2.99 -12.66 -14.01
C SER A 66 3.68 -13.37 -12.82
N LYS A 67 3.22 -13.10 -11.59
CA LYS A 67 3.73 -13.69 -10.34
C LYS A 67 2.57 -14.30 -9.54
N LYS A 68 2.83 -15.42 -8.88
CA LYS A 68 1.87 -16.04 -7.95
C LYS A 68 1.53 -15.05 -6.82
N PRO A 69 0.24 -14.77 -6.56
CA PRO A 69 -0.14 -13.88 -5.48
C PRO A 69 0.04 -14.53 -4.11
N ILE A 70 0.18 -13.70 -3.08
CA ILE A 70 0.10 -14.11 -1.67
C ILE A 70 -1.29 -13.76 -1.16
N MET A 71 -2.05 -14.75 -0.73
CA MET A 71 -3.48 -14.61 -0.41
C MET A 71 -3.85 -15.12 0.98
N SER A 72 -2.92 -15.78 1.69
CA SER A 72 -3.12 -16.26 3.06
C SER A 72 -2.01 -15.80 4.00
N ILE A 73 -2.27 -15.88 5.33
CA ILE A 73 -1.26 -15.60 6.36
C ILE A 73 -0.09 -16.59 6.24
N ILE A 74 -0.38 -17.86 5.97
CA ILE A 74 0.62 -18.92 5.82
C ILE A 74 1.55 -18.62 4.64
N GLU A 75 1.01 -18.15 3.51
CA GLU A 75 1.81 -17.76 2.34
C GLU A 75 2.64 -16.49 2.57
N ALA A 76 2.22 -15.62 3.51
CA ALA A 76 2.93 -14.38 3.82
C ALA A 76 4.10 -14.57 4.80
N GLU A 77 4.05 -15.58 5.67
CA GLU A 77 5.10 -15.85 6.66
C GLU A 77 6.51 -15.97 6.04
N PRO A 78 6.71 -16.69 4.91
CA PRO A 78 8.02 -16.86 4.30
C PRO A 78 8.70 -15.57 3.82
N ILE A 79 7.98 -14.44 3.70
CA ILE A 79 8.54 -13.13 3.35
C ILE A 79 9.71 -12.76 4.28
N GLY A 80 9.57 -13.08 5.57
CA GLY A 80 10.55 -12.82 6.60
C GLY A 80 11.83 -13.64 6.41
N PRO A 81 11.80 -14.97 6.63
CA PRO A 81 12.99 -15.81 6.57
C PRO A 81 13.64 -15.84 5.19
N LYS A 82 12.85 -15.78 4.10
CA LYS A 82 13.39 -15.82 2.72
C LYS A 82 13.75 -14.45 2.15
N LYS A 83 13.49 -13.35 2.88
CA LYS A 83 13.79 -11.97 2.47
C LYS A 83 13.31 -11.64 1.05
N LEU A 84 12.06 -12.00 0.74
CA LEU A 84 11.53 -12.06 -0.64
C LEU A 84 11.55 -10.72 -1.38
N PHE A 85 11.40 -9.60 -0.68
CA PHE A 85 11.25 -8.26 -1.27
C PHE A 85 12.33 -7.31 -0.77
N ASP A 86 12.72 -6.35 -1.61
CA ASP A 86 13.59 -5.24 -1.23
C ASP A 86 12.79 -4.10 -0.59
N ILE A 87 11.56 -3.93 -1.06
CA ILE A 87 10.59 -2.96 -0.55
C ILE A 87 9.19 -3.56 -0.62
N MET A 88 8.34 -3.19 0.33
CA MET A 88 6.93 -3.54 0.33
C MET A 88 6.09 -2.27 0.30
N ILE A 89 4.97 -2.29 -0.38
CA ILE A 89 3.99 -1.21 -0.39
C ILE A 89 2.60 -1.74 -0.04
N ILE A 90 1.84 -1.00 0.76
CA ILE A 90 0.41 -1.21 0.98
C ILE A 90 -0.34 -0.04 0.32
N ALA A 91 -0.96 -0.28 -0.83
CA ALA A 91 -1.71 0.73 -1.56
C ALA A 91 -2.92 0.10 -2.29
N PRO A 92 -4.16 0.58 -2.04
CA PRO A 92 -4.50 1.47 -0.95
C PRO A 92 -4.30 0.81 0.42
N CYS A 93 -3.99 1.61 1.43
CA CYS A 93 -4.00 1.27 2.85
C CYS A 93 -5.27 1.85 3.48
N SER A 94 -6.28 1.00 3.70
CA SER A 94 -7.54 1.38 4.35
C SER A 94 -7.33 1.79 5.81
N GLY A 95 -8.25 2.58 6.38
CA GLY A 95 -8.19 2.96 7.80
C GLY A 95 -8.13 1.77 8.75
N ASN A 96 -8.84 0.67 8.44
CA ASN A 96 -8.76 -0.57 9.21
C ASN A 96 -7.36 -1.20 9.17
N THR A 97 -6.74 -1.26 7.99
CA THR A 97 -5.36 -1.76 7.85
C THR A 97 -4.37 -0.85 8.58
N LEU A 98 -4.51 0.47 8.44
CA LEU A 98 -3.67 1.46 9.11
C LEU A 98 -3.74 1.30 10.63
N ALA A 99 -4.95 1.23 11.19
CA ALA A 99 -5.17 1.03 12.62
C ALA A 99 -4.53 -0.27 13.12
N LYS A 100 -4.74 -1.38 12.41
CA LYS A 100 -4.18 -2.68 12.79
C LYS A 100 -2.65 -2.70 12.72
N LEU A 101 -2.07 -2.13 11.65
CA LEU A 101 -0.63 -2.01 11.48
C LEU A 101 -0.01 -1.18 12.61
N ALA A 102 -0.58 -0.01 12.90
CA ALA A 102 -0.10 0.89 13.95
C ALA A 102 -0.12 0.25 15.36
N ASN A 103 -0.99 -0.75 15.58
CA ASN A 103 -1.14 -1.44 16.86
C ASN A 103 -0.55 -2.88 16.83
N GLY A 104 0.25 -3.23 15.82
CA GLY A 104 0.96 -4.52 15.76
C GLY A 104 0.09 -5.75 15.50
N ILE A 105 -1.14 -5.58 14.99
CA ILE A 105 -2.06 -6.67 14.69
C ILE A 105 -1.69 -7.29 13.33
N THR A 106 -1.64 -8.63 13.25
CA THR A 106 -1.27 -9.38 12.04
C THR A 106 -2.26 -10.47 11.64
N ASP A 107 -3.54 -10.12 11.63
CA ASP A 107 -4.66 -11.03 11.36
C ASP A 107 -5.10 -11.08 9.88
N THR A 108 -4.29 -10.54 8.97
CA THR A 108 -4.52 -10.60 7.52
C THR A 108 -3.23 -10.94 6.78
N PRO A 109 -3.30 -11.48 5.54
CA PRO A 109 -2.12 -11.74 4.71
C PRO A 109 -1.24 -10.50 4.53
N VAL A 110 -1.87 -9.34 4.32
CA VAL A 110 -1.17 -8.05 4.15
C VAL A 110 -0.44 -7.62 5.42
N LEU A 111 -1.09 -7.71 6.59
CA LEU A 111 -0.45 -7.32 7.85
C LEU A 111 0.65 -8.31 8.26
N MET A 112 0.47 -9.61 8.01
CA MET A 112 1.52 -10.60 8.20
C MET A 112 2.71 -10.31 7.28
N ALA A 113 2.46 -10.03 6.01
CA ALA A 113 3.50 -9.66 5.06
C ALA A 113 4.27 -8.41 5.51
N ALA A 114 3.56 -7.38 5.98
CA ALA A 114 4.17 -6.14 6.48
C ALA A 114 5.08 -6.41 7.70
N LYS A 115 4.60 -7.17 8.69
CA LYS A 115 5.41 -7.58 9.85
C LYS A 115 6.63 -8.40 9.42
N ALA A 116 6.44 -9.39 8.57
CA ALA A 116 7.51 -10.27 8.10
C ALA A 116 8.58 -9.50 7.30
N HIS A 117 8.16 -8.51 6.52
CA HIS A 117 9.06 -7.61 5.79
C HIS A 117 9.83 -6.68 6.73
N LEU A 118 9.13 -6.00 7.66
CA LEU A 118 9.74 -5.09 8.64
C LEU A 118 10.72 -5.79 9.59
N ARG A 119 10.52 -7.09 9.89
CA ARG A 119 11.50 -7.93 10.62
C ARG A 119 12.91 -7.85 10.03
N ASN A 120 13.02 -7.65 8.72
CA ASN A 120 14.29 -7.58 8.01
C ASN A 120 14.86 -6.16 7.90
N ASN A 121 14.31 -5.18 8.64
CA ASN A 121 14.67 -3.76 8.56
C ASN A 121 14.58 -3.17 7.15
N LYS A 122 13.65 -3.69 6.33
CA LYS A 122 13.42 -3.23 4.96
C LYS A 122 12.27 -2.21 4.90
N PRO A 123 12.29 -1.27 3.93
CA PRO A 123 11.31 -0.19 3.83
C PRO A 123 9.90 -0.70 3.52
N LEU A 124 8.90 -0.16 4.23
CA LEU A 124 7.47 -0.33 3.99
C LEU A 124 6.86 1.02 3.59
N VAL A 125 6.21 1.07 2.43
CA VAL A 125 5.52 2.28 1.93
C VAL A 125 4.02 2.13 2.14
N LEU A 126 3.34 3.20 2.58
CA LEU A 126 1.89 3.24 2.78
C LEU A 126 1.25 4.27 1.86
N GLY A 127 0.29 3.85 1.04
CA GLY A 127 -0.62 4.74 0.31
C GLY A 127 -1.96 4.83 1.02
N ILE A 128 -2.11 5.77 1.97
CA ILE A 128 -3.31 5.88 2.81
C ILE A 128 -4.56 6.23 1.97
N SER A 129 -5.70 5.67 2.36
CA SER A 129 -6.99 5.93 1.72
C SER A 129 -8.11 5.62 2.70
N THR A 130 -8.54 6.64 3.44
CA THR A 130 -9.57 6.48 4.48
C THR A 130 -10.33 7.78 4.74
N ASN A 131 -11.62 7.67 5.09
CA ASN A 131 -12.50 8.82 5.33
C ASN A 131 -12.48 9.34 6.79
N ASP A 132 -11.77 8.66 7.68
CA ASP A 132 -11.60 8.95 9.11
C ASP A 132 -10.15 9.32 9.48
N GLY A 133 -9.35 9.70 8.48
CA GLY A 133 -7.92 9.95 8.58
C GLY A 133 -7.56 11.13 9.49
N LEU A 134 -8.41 12.15 9.55
CA LEU A 134 -8.32 13.27 10.51
C LEU A 134 -9.20 13.09 11.76
N SER A 135 -9.81 11.91 11.96
CA SER A 135 -10.54 11.59 13.20
C SER A 135 -9.91 10.40 13.94
N VAL A 136 -10.59 9.26 14.04
CA VAL A 136 -10.17 8.09 14.82
C VAL A 136 -8.83 7.54 14.32
N ASN A 137 -8.56 7.65 13.02
CA ASN A 137 -7.30 7.20 12.43
C ASN A 137 -6.16 8.23 12.49
N ALA A 138 -6.41 9.47 12.94
CA ALA A 138 -5.36 10.50 13.06
C ALA A 138 -4.24 10.04 14.00
N LYS A 139 -4.60 9.42 15.14
CA LYS A 139 -3.63 8.85 16.07
C LYS A 139 -2.78 7.75 15.44
N ASN A 140 -3.40 6.87 14.64
CA ASN A 140 -2.71 5.74 14.01
C ASN A 140 -1.77 6.25 12.90
N LEU A 141 -2.19 7.27 12.16
CA LEU A 141 -1.34 7.95 11.18
C LEU A 141 -0.12 8.59 11.84
N GLY A 142 -0.32 9.30 12.95
CA GLY A 142 0.78 9.88 13.75
C GLY A 142 1.76 8.82 14.26
N LEU A 143 1.25 7.67 14.71
CA LEU A 143 2.09 6.54 15.14
C LEU A 143 2.96 6.01 14.00
N VAL A 144 2.37 5.69 12.85
CA VAL A 144 3.14 5.11 11.73
C VAL A 144 4.12 6.10 11.10
N LEU A 145 3.84 7.40 11.14
CA LEU A 145 4.78 8.45 10.71
C LEU A 145 6.08 8.45 11.54
N ASN A 146 6.02 8.00 12.80
CA ASN A 146 7.17 7.93 13.70
C ASN A 146 7.86 6.55 13.69
N MET A 147 7.34 5.57 12.96
CA MET A 147 7.89 4.21 12.96
C MET A 147 9.07 4.06 12.02
N LYS A 148 10.14 3.41 12.50
CA LYS A 148 11.33 3.13 11.69
C LYS A 148 10.98 2.28 10.47
N ASN A 149 11.56 2.64 9.32
CA ASN A 149 11.38 1.99 8.02
C ASN A 149 9.96 2.05 7.43
N ILE A 150 9.06 2.86 8.00
CA ILE A 150 7.76 3.14 7.40
C ILE A 150 7.81 4.50 6.71
N TYR A 151 7.34 4.55 5.47
CA TYR A 151 7.28 5.74 4.63
C TYR A 151 5.86 5.90 4.09
N ILE A 152 5.42 7.13 3.85
CA ILE A 152 4.06 7.40 3.39
C ILE A 152 4.10 8.10 2.04
N VAL A 153 3.29 7.61 1.09
CA VAL A 153 3.07 8.30 -0.17
C VAL A 153 2.40 9.65 0.15
N PRO A 154 2.92 10.79 -0.35
CA PRO A 154 2.37 12.09 0.00
C PRO A 154 0.85 12.14 -0.15
N PHE A 155 0.18 12.80 0.79
CA PHE A 155 -1.27 12.72 0.97
C PHE A 155 -1.88 14.05 1.36
N GLY A 156 -3.20 14.11 1.24
CA GLY A 156 -4.01 15.26 1.63
C GLY A 156 -5.49 14.94 1.68
N GLN A 157 -6.30 15.96 1.98
CA GLN A 157 -7.75 15.85 1.94
C GLN A 157 -8.24 15.84 0.49
N ASP A 158 -8.96 14.80 0.09
CA ASP A 158 -9.39 14.61 -1.29
C ASP A 158 -10.74 15.27 -1.62
N ASN A 159 -11.57 15.49 -0.61
CA ASN A 159 -12.81 16.27 -0.71
C ASN A 159 -13.13 16.89 0.66
N PRO A 160 -12.50 18.02 1.02
CA PRO A 160 -12.68 18.65 2.32
C PRO A 160 -14.12 19.13 2.60
N LYS A 161 -14.92 19.41 1.55
CA LYS A 161 -16.30 19.90 1.71
C LYS A 161 -17.24 18.80 2.20
N GLU A 162 -17.20 17.62 1.56
CA GLU A 162 -18.14 16.53 1.86
C GLU A 162 -17.55 15.49 2.81
N LYS A 163 -16.22 15.34 2.82
CA LYS A 163 -15.51 14.33 3.59
C LYS A 163 -14.41 14.97 4.40
N ILE A 164 -14.81 15.82 5.35
CA ILE A 164 -13.94 16.65 6.19
C ILE A 164 -12.76 15.88 6.80
N ASN A 165 -12.94 14.61 7.17
CA ASN A 165 -11.91 13.79 7.82
C ASN A 165 -11.12 12.89 6.86
N SER A 166 -11.41 12.94 5.56
CA SER A 166 -10.83 12.04 4.57
C SER A 166 -9.42 12.43 4.20
N LEU A 167 -8.53 11.42 4.18
CA LEU A 167 -7.16 11.54 3.69
C LEU A 167 -6.91 10.46 2.66
N VAL A 168 -6.34 10.87 1.53
CA VAL A 168 -5.95 9.97 0.44
C VAL A 168 -4.55 10.33 -0.02
N SER A 169 -3.72 9.32 -0.29
CA SER A 169 -2.42 9.50 -0.92
C SER A 169 -2.56 9.81 -2.41
N HIS A 170 -1.69 10.71 -2.89
CA HIS A 170 -1.48 10.95 -4.31
C HIS A 170 -0.81 9.72 -4.92
N MET A 171 -1.61 8.71 -5.29
CA MET A 171 -1.13 7.40 -5.74
C MET A 171 -0.10 7.51 -6.88
N ASN A 172 -0.19 8.52 -7.73
CA ASN A 172 0.79 8.80 -8.80
C ASN A 172 2.22 9.09 -8.29
N LEU A 173 2.41 9.28 -6.99
CA LEU A 173 3.72 9.46 -6.35
C LEU A 173 4.25 8.16 -5.72
N ILE A 174 3.58 7.03 -5.92
CA ILE A 174 4.05 5.71 -5.47
C ILE A 174 5.47 5.43 -5.97
N PRO A 175 5.79 5.56 -7.28
CA PRO A 175 7.14 5.27 -7.77
C PRO A 175 8.21 6.13 -7.10
N ASP A 176 7.96 7.44 -6.96
CA ASP A 176 8.91 8.37 -6.34
C ASP A 176 9.08 8.10 -4.85
N THR A 177 8.00 7.74 -4.16
CA THR A 177 8.05 7.39 -2.73
C THR A 177 8.86 6.11 -2.52
N ILE A 178 8.70 5.12 -3.40
CA ILE A 178 9.49 3.88 -3.39
C ILE A 178 10.98 4.18 -3.60
N LYS A 179 11.32 5.04 -4.58
CA LYS A 179 12.71 5.43 -4.87
C LYS A 179 13.38 6.12 -3.69
N GLU A 180 12.66 6.97 -2.95
CA GLU A 180 13.22 7.62 -1.75
C GLU A 180 13.26 6.68 -0.54
N ALA A 181 12.24 5.84 -0.35
CA ALA A 181 12.20 4.85 0.72
C ALA A 181 13.33 3.82 0.61
N LEU A 182 13.71 3.41 -0.61
CA LEU A 182 14.88 2.56 -0.87
C LEU A 182 16.20 3.20 -0.45
N LYS A 183 16.26 4.53 -0.37
CA LYS A 183 17.42 5.31 0.14
C LYS A 183 17.31 5.61 1.63
N GLY A 184 16.28 5.10 2.31
CA GLY A 184 16.03 5.40 3.71
C GLY A 184 15.42 6.79 3.96
N ARG A 185 14.77 7.40 2.96
CA ARG A 185 14.24 8.78 3.04
C ARG A 185 12.74 8.85 2.76
N GLN A 186 12.06 9.73 3.49
CA GLN A 186 10.68 10.10 3.21
C GLN A 186 10.63 11.09 2.04
N LEU A 187 9.80 10.81 1.03
CA LEU A 187 9.54 11.76 -0.06
C LEU A 187 8.89 13.04 0.50
N GLN A 188 9.40 14.20 0.06
CA GLN A 188 8.89 15.52 0.44
C GLN A 188 8.38 16.32 -0.77
N PRO A 189 7.43 17.26 -0.60
CA PRO A 189 6.60 17.44 0.60
C PRO A 189 5.65 16.25 0.78
N ILE A 190 5.50 15.78 2.03
CA ILE A 190 4.60 14.69 2.42
C ILE A 190 3.13 15.13 2.46
N LEU A 191 2.86 16.38 2.86
CA LEU A 191 1.52 16.97 2.83
C LEU A 191 1.33 17.66 1.48
N ARG A 192 0.25 17.33 0.78
CA ARG A 192 -0.08 17.90 -0.53
C ARG A 192 -1.58 18.17 -0.62
N GLU A 193 -1.95 19.19 -1.39
CA GLU A 193 -3.34 19.51 -1.64
C GLU A 193 -3.87 18.73 -2.85
N TYR A 194 -5.09 18.22 -2.76
CA TYR A 194 -5.86 17.88 -3.95
C TYR A 194 -6.43 19.16 -4.54
N LYS A 195 -6.42 19.26 -5.87
CA LYS A 195 -7.14 20.35 -6.55
C LYS A 195 -8.61 20.26 -6.17
N VAL A 196 -9.10 21.24 -5.43
CA VAL A 196 -10.51 21.40 -5.13
C VAL A 196 -11.19 21.75 -6.45
N ILE A 197 -12.06 20.88 -6.94
CA ILE A 197 -12.98 21.18 -8.05
C ILE A 197 -14.17 21.93 -7.47
#